data_AF-A0A0G0XTI9-F1
#
_entry.id   AF-A0A0G0XTI9-F1
#
_cell.length_a   1.000
_cell.length_b   1.000
_cell.length_c   1.000
_cell.angle_alpha   90.00
_cell.angle_beta   90.00
_cell.angle_gamma   90.00
#
_symmetry.space_group_name_H-M   'P 1'
#
loop_
_entity.id
_entity.type
_entity.pdbx_description
1 polymer ?
#
loop_
_entity_poly.entity_id
_entity_poly.type
_entity_poly.pdbx_seq_one_letter_code
_entity_poly.pdbx_strand_id
1 'polypeptide(L)'
;MNQNFTKLFSYFDSPEPSKNLLEKITRRVREEQRRWAIKQRLAIFSIGLIFSVPAAILSFQLVRTEMAASGLQEFLSLIMTDSEIVMTYWQNFILIVLESLPTVSLAVFLVALFIFLESLKLLTRELKNFAPLKN
;
A
#
# COMPACT_ATOMS: atom_id res chain seq x y z
N MET A 1 -51.12 -1.25 -19.56
CA MET A 1 -51.27 -2.39 -18.61
C MET A 1 -50.76 -1.99 -17.21
N ASN A 2 -51.34 -0.95 -16.58
CA ASN A 2 -50.83 -0.39 -15.31
C ASN A 2 -51.91 0.04 -14.30
N GLN A 3 -53.20 0.00 -14.66
CA GLN A 3 -54.28 0.54 -13.82
C GLN A 3 -54.76 -0.41 -12.70
N ASN A 4 -54.45 -1.70 -12.80
CA ASN A 4 -54.84 -2.67 -11.78
C ASN A 4 -53.95 -2.64 -10.53
N PHE A 5 -52.68 -2.25 -10.65
CA PHE A 5 -51.77 -2.16 -9.52
C PHE A 5 -52.15 -1.02 -8.57
N THR A 6 -52.58 0.12 -9.11
CA THR A 6 -52.96 1.29 -8.31
C THR A 6 -54.17 1.02 -7.41
N LYS A 7 -55.12 0.18 -7.88
CA LYS A 7 -56.27 -0.27 -7.08
C LYS A 7 -55.92 -1.26 -5.98
N LEU A 8 -54.85 -2.04 -6.12
CA LEU A 8 -54.40 -2.98 -5.08
C LEU A 8 -53.77 -2.25 -3.89
N PHE A 9 -53.05 -1.14 -4.16
CA PHE A 9 -52.42 -0.34 -3.10
C PHE A 9 -53.41 0.60 -2.38
N SER A 10 -54.58 0.88 -2.95
CA SER A 10 -55.60 1.73 -2.31
C SER A 10 -56.38 1.03 -1.18
N TYR A 11 -56.25 -0.29 -1.02
CA TYR A 11 -56.89 -1.04 0.08
C TYR A 11 -56.00 -1.19 1.32
N PHE A 12 -54.75 -0.76 1.26
CA PHE A 12 -53.85 -0.79 2.41
C PHE A 12 -53.92 0.56 3.11
N ASP A 13 -54.62 0.61 4.24
CA ASP A 13 -54.36 1.66 5.23
C ASP A 13 -52.88 1.56 5.60
N SER A 14 -52.09 2.58 5.23
CA SER A 14 -50.67 2.61 5.57
C SER A 14 -50.56 2.81 7.07
N PRO A 15 -50.13 1.80 7.85
CA PRO A 15 -49.93 1.99 9.27
C PRO A 15 -48.85 3.05 9.45
N GLU A 16 -49.10 4.00 10.35
CA GLU A 16 -48.18 5.09 10.62
C GLU A 16 -46.81 4.50 11.00
N PRO A 17 -45.74 4.83 10.25
CA PRO A 17 -44.45 4.19 10.46
C PRO A 17 -43.94 4.51 11.87
N SER A 18 -43.36 3.52 12.55
CA SER A 18 -42.76 3.78 13.86
C SER A 18 -41.72 4.90 13.76
N LYS A 19 -41.74 5.86 14.69
CA LYS A 19 -40.89 7.07 14.67
C LYS A 19 -39.39 6.79 14.46
N ASN A 20 -38.93 5.58 14.80
CA ASN A 20 -37.52 5.17 14.72
C ASN A 20 -37.18 4.33 13.48
N LEU A 21 -38.14 4.02 12.60
CA LEU A 21 -37.92 3.14 11.45
C LEU A 21 -36.94 3.78 10.45
N LEU A 22 -37.11 5.08 10.18
CA LEU A 22 -36.27 5.84 9.27
C LEU A 22 -34.83 5.95 9.79
N GLU A 23 -34.67 6.18 11.09
CA GLU A 23 -33.35 6.18 11.75
C GLU A 23 -32.68 4.80 11.67
N LYS A 24 -33.44 3.73 11.89
CA LYS A 24 -32.92 2.35 11.82
C LYS A 24 -32.47 1.97 10.40
N ILE A 25 -33.23 2.38 9.38
CA ILE A 25 -32.90 2.13 7.97
C ILE A 25 -31.68 2.96 7.57
N THR A 26 -31.66 4.26 7.85
CA THR A 26 -30.52 5.14 7.51
C THR A 26 -29.24 4.70 8.21
N ARG A 27 -29.31 4.24 9.46
CA ARG A 27 -28.16 3.66 10.17
C ARG A 27 -27.65 2.39 9.50
N ARG A 28 -28.53 1.44 9.16
CA ARG A 28 -28.13 0.20 8.46
C ARG A 28 -27.49 0.49 7.10
N VAL A 29 -28.07 1.39 6.32
CA VAL A 29 -27.51 1.79 5.01
C VAL A 29 -26.11 2.38 5.18
N ARG A 30 -25.90 3.23 6.18
CA ARG A 30 -24.58 3.84 6.46
C ARG A 30 -23.56 2.81 6.93
N GLU A 31 -23.97 1.84 7.74
CA GLU A 31 -23.12 0.72 8.17
C GLU A 31 -22.71 -0.17 7.00
N GLU A 32 -23.63 -0.46 6.09
CA GLU A 32 -23.40 -1.32 4.93
C GLU A 32 -22.48 -0.64 3.90
N GLN A 33 -22.69 0.66 3.64
CA GLN A 33 -21.78 1.49 2.85
C GLN A 33 -20.37 1.52 3.43
N ARG A 34 -20.24 1.67 4.76
CA ARG A 34 -18.94 1.64 5.44
C ARG A 34 -18.25 0.29 5.29
N ARG A 35 -18.97 -0.82 5.45
CA ARG A 35 -18.43 -2.18 5.25
C ARG A 35 -17.97 -2.39 3.81
N TRP A 36 -18.72 -1.90 2.84
CA TRP A 36 -18.36 -2.03 1.42
C TRP A 36 -17.10 -1.22 1.07
N ALA A 37 -17.01 0.02 1.56
CA ALA A 37 -15.81 0.85 1.40
C ALA A 37 -14.56 0.19 2.03
N ILE A 38 -14.70 -0.43 3.20
CA ILE A 38 -13.58 -1.11 3.86
C ILE A 38 -13.17 -2.37 3.08
N LYS A 39 -14.14 -3.17 2.59
CA LYS A 39 -13.85 -4.35 1.74
C LYS A 39 -13.08 -3.97 0.48
N GLN A 40 -13.47 -2.90 -0.21
CA GLN A 40 -12.76 -2.43 -1.40
C GLN A 40 -11.32 -2.00 -1.08
N ARG A 41 -11.14 -1.23 0.01
CA ARG A 41 -9.80 -0.82 0.47
C ARG A 41 -8.93 -2.04 0.82
N LEU A 42 -9.51 -3.04 1.49
CA LEU A 42 -8.82 -4.27 1.84
C LEU A 42 -8.42 -5.08 0.60
N ALA A 43 -9.28 -5.14 -0.41
CA ALA A 43 -8.99 -5.87 -1.65
C ALA A 43 -7.83 -5.24 -2.44
N ILE A 44 -7.85 -3.91 -2.61
CA ILE A 44 -6.74 -3.17 -3.26
C ILE A 44 -5.44 -3.38 -2.48
N PHE A 45 -5.52 -3.37 -1.14
CA PHE A 45 -4.38 -3.64 -0.27
C PHE A 45 -3.84 -5.07 -0.42
N SER A 46 -4.70 -6.08 -0.41
CA SER A 46 -4.28 -7.48 -0.55
C SER A 46 -3.57 -7.70 -1.88
N ILE A 47 -4.08 -7.09 -2.95
CA ILE A 47 -3.42 -7.07 -4.25
C ILE A 47 -2.04 -6.39 -4.14
N GLY A 48 -1.98 -5.19 -3.57
CA GLY A 48 -0.72 -4.46 -3.38
C GLY A 48 0.33 -5.24 -2.58
N LEU A 49 -0.06 -5.97 -1.54
CA LEU A 49 0.83 -6.84 -0.77
C LEU A 49 1.34 -8.04 -1.58
N ILE A 50 0.43 -8.73 -2.29
CA ILE A 50 0.77 -9.91 -3.10
C ILE A 50 1.81 -9.55 -4.15
N PHE A 51 1.74 -8.34 -4.72
CA PHE A 51 2.71 -7.88 -5.72
C PHE A 51 3.97 -7.27 -5.11
N SER A 52 3.85 -6.50 -4.02
CA SER A 52 5.01 -5.80 -3.43
C SER A 52 6.00 -6.75 -2.76
N VAL A 53 5.54 -7.83 -2.12
CA VAL A 53 6.45 -8.78 -1.44
C VAL A 53 7.39 -9.50 -2.43
N PRO A 54 6.89 -10.15 -3.50
CA PRO A 54 7.76 -10.73 -4.52
C PRO A 54 8.61 -9.68 -5.23
N ALA A 55 8.04 -8.51 -5.54
CA ALA A 55 8.78 -7.43 -6.17
C ALA A 55 9.96 -6.97 -5.31
N ALA A 56 9.77 -6.82 -4.00
CA ALA A 56 10.84 -6.46 -3.05
C ALA A 56 11.90 -7.56 -2.97
N ILE A 57 11.52 -8.84 -2.93
CA ILE A 57 12.47 -9.96 -2.89
C ILE A 57 13.31 -10.01 -4.18
N LEU A 58 12.66 -9.97 -5.34
CA LEU A 58 13.33 -10.03 -6.65
C LEU A 58 14.25 -8.83 -6.86
N SER A 59 13.76 -7.62 -6.59
CA SER A 59 14.57 -6.41 -6.71
C SER A 59 15.74 -6.41 -5.73
N PHE A 60 15.58 -6.92 -4.51
CA PHE A 60 16.69 -7.07 -3.57
C PHE A 60 17.76 -8.04 -4.09
N GLN A 61 17.36 -9.15 -4.69
CA GLN A 61 18.30 -10.08 -5.34
C GLN A 61 19.05 -9.40 -6.48
N LEU A 62 18.34 -8.64 -7.33
CA LEU A 62 18.93 -7.88 -8.44
C LEU A 62 19.96 -6.85 -7.93
N VAL A 63 19.61 -6.08 -6.90
CA VAL A 63 20.53 -5.10 -6.28
C VAL A 63 21.79 -5.82 -5.79
N ARG A 64 21.66 -6.97 -5.12
CA ARG A 64 22.82 -7.72 -4.63
C ARG A 64 23.70 -8.23 -5.76
N THR A 65 23.12 -8.74 -6.84
CA THR A 65 23.89 -9.23 -7.99
C THR A 65 24.60 -8.09 -8.72
N GLU A 66 23.94 -6.94 -8.89
CA GLU A 66 24.54 -5.79 -9.57
C GLU A 66 25.58 -5.08 -8.68
N MET A 67 25.38 -5.03 -7.36
CA MET A 67 26.41 -4.57 -6.41
C MET A 67 27.67 -5.45 -6.46
N ALA A 68 27.50 -6.77 -6.54
CA ALA A 68 28.64 -7.68 -6.63
C ALA A 68 29.38 -7.59 -7.99
N ALA A 69 28.66 -7.28 -9.07
CA ALA A 69 29.23 -7.16 -10.42
C ALA A 69 29.89 -5.80 -10.69
N SER A 70 29.49 -4.74 -9.98
CA SER A 70 29.90 -3.36 -10.24
C SER A 70 31.24 -2.96 -9.61
N GLY A 71 31.84 -3.80 -8.77
CA GLY A 71 33.09 -3.47 -8.08
C GLY A 71 32.92 -2.46 -6.93
N LEU A 72 31.67 -2.16 -6.54
CA LEU A 72 31.37 -1.13 -5.55
C LEU A 72 31.95 -1.47 -4.17
N GLN A 73 32.00 -2.76 -3.83
CA GLN A 73 32.58 -3.23 -2.57
C GLN A 73 34.09 -2.97 -2.51
N GLU A 74 34.78 -3.12 -3.64
CA GLU A 74 36.20 -2.85 -3.81
C GLU A 74 36.48 -1.35 -3.67
N PHE A 75 35.64 -0.49 -4.27
CA PHE A 75 35.76 0.96 -4.09
C PHE A 75 35.52 1.39 -2.64
N LEU A 76 34.54 0.81 -1.95
CA LEU A 76 34.32 1.08 -0.52
C LEU A 76 35.51 0.62 0.34
N SER A 77 36.12 -0.52 0.01
CA SER A 77 37.33 -1.03 0.67
C SER A 77 38.52 -0.09 0.47
N LEU A 78 38.64 0.53 -0.71
CA LEU A 78 39.70 1.47 -1.05
C LEU A 78 39.69 2.70 -0.13
N ILE A 79 38.52 3.20 0.24
CA ILE A 79 38.36 4.33 1.18
C ILE A 79 39.03 4.02 2.53
N MET A 80 38.90 2.77 2.98
CA MET A 80 39.42 2.32 4.27
C MET A 80 40.90 1.96 4.23
N THR A 81 41.39 1.50 3.08
CA THR A 81 42.76 1.01 2.92
C THR A 81 43.72 2.14 2.52
N ASP A 82 43.35 2.93 1.50
CA ASP A 82 44.20 3.95 0.88
C ASP A 82 43.49 5.31 0.82
N SER A 83 43.08 5.80 1.99
CA SER A 83 42.33 7.06 2.13
C SER A 83 43.08 8.29 1.56
N GLU A 84 44.41 8.29 1.57
CA GLU A 84 45.25 9.36 1.01
C GLU A 84 45.10 9.48 -0.52
N ILE A 85 45.03 8.33 -1.21
CA ILE A 85 44.80 8.27 -2.66
C ILE A 85 43.37 8.72 -2.97
N VAL A 86 42.40 8.27 -2.18
CA VAL A 86 41.00 8.68 -2.32
C VAL A 86 40.84 10.19 -2.12
N MET A 87 41.53 10.80 -1.15
CA MET A 87 41.48 12.24 -0.93
C MET A 87 42.12 13.02 -2.07
N THR A 88 43.20 12.50 -2.65
CA THR A 88 43.88 13.12 -3.80
C THR A 88 42.99 13.12 -5.05
N TYR A 89 42.24 12.04 -5.28
CA TYR A 89 41.38 11.86 -6.46
C TYR A 89 39.88 11.86 -6.13
N TRP A 90 39.48 12.60 -5.10
CA TRP A 90 38.11 12.50 -4.54
C TRP A 90 37.01 12.77 -5.57
N GLN A 91 37.25 13.67 -6.52
CA GLN A 91 36.30 14.01 -7.59
C GLN A 91 36.02 12.82 -8.50
N ASN A 92 37.09 12.18 -9.00
CA ASN A 92 36.99 11.02 -9.87
C ASN A 92 36.46 9.81 -9.10
N PHE A 93 36.87 9.67 -7.84
CA PHE A 93 36.42 8.59 -6.97
C PHE A 93 34.90 8.64 -6.76
N ILE A 94 34.33 9.81 -6.44
CA ILE A 94 32.87 9.97 -6.29
C ILE A 94 32.14 9.64 -7.59
N LEU A 95 32.66 10.08 -8.75
CA LEU A 95 32.05 9.77 -10.05
C LEU A 95 32.01 8.26 -10.32
N ILE A 96 33.10 7.56 -10.07
CA ILE A 96 33.19 6.09 -10.25
C ILE A 96 32.26 5.36 -9.28
N VAL A 97 32.18 5.81 -8.03
CA VAL A 97 31.22 5.25 -7.06
C VAL A 97 29.78 5.49 -7.51
N LEU A 98 29.48 6.66 -8.06
CA LEU A 98 28.14 6.94 -8.61
C LEU A 98 27.82 6.06 -9.83
N GLU A 99 28.78 5.86 -10.72
CA GLU A 99 28.60 5.06 -11.93
C GLU A 99 28.48 3.56 -11.64
N SER A 100 29.15 3.07 -10.59
CA SER A 100 29.05 1.69 -10.13
C SER A 100 27.77 1.40 -9.33
N LEU A 101 27.00 2.41 -8.93
CA LEU A 101 25.75 2.18 -8.22
C LEU A 101 24.70 1.53 -9.13
N PRO A 102 24.06 0.44 -8.68
CA PRO A 102 22.98 -0.21 -9.40
C PRO A 102 21.67 0.58 -9.27
N THR A 103 21.65 1.76 -9.89
CA THR A 103 20.65 2.81 -9.64
C THR A 103 19.24 2.34 -9.99
N VAL A 104 19.08 1.59 -11.08
CA VAL A 104 17.78 1.12 -11.56
C VAL A 104 17.20 0.06 -10.62
N SER A 105 17.96 -0.98 -10.28
CA SER A 105 17.48 -2.04 -9.39
C SER A 105 17.22 -1.50 -7.97
N LEU A 106 18.04 -0.55 -7.52
CA LEU A 106 17.87 0.11 -6.22
C LEU A 106 16.61 0.99 -6.21
N ALA A 107 16.33 1.74 -7.29
CA ALA A 107 15.10 2.50 -7.41
C ALA A 107 13.86 1.60 -7.40
N VAL A 108 13.87 0.48 -8.14
CA VAL A 108 12.77 -0.50 -8.15
C VAL A 108 12.56 -1.10 -6.75
N PHE A 109 13.64 -1.45 -6.06
CA PHE A 109 13.58 -1.95 -4.69
C PHE A 109 12.95 -0.93 -3.72
N LEU A 110 13.37 0.33 -3.81
CA LEU A 110 12.81 1.40 -2.97
C LEU A 110 11.32 1.64 -3.24
N VAL A 111 10.89 1.61 -4.50
CA VAL A 111 9.47 1.72 -4.85
C VAL A 111 8.67 0.55 -4.29
N ALA A 112 9.17 -0.68 -4.45
CA ALA A 112 8.52 -1.87 -3.90
C ALA A 112 8.41 -1.81 -2.37
N LEU A 113 9.47 -1.36 -1.69
CA LEU A 113 9.50 -1.16 -0.25
C LEU A 113 8.50 -0.07 0.18
N PHE A 114 8.43 1.04 -0.55
CA PHE A 114 7.51 2.14 -0.25
C PHE A 114 6.05 1.68 -0.36
N ILE A 115 5.70 0.97 -1.45
CA ILE A 115 4.36 0.40 -1.64
C ILE A 115 4.04 -0.58 -0.51
N PHE A 116 4.99 -1.44 -0.14
CA PHE A 116 4.83 -2.38 0.97
C PHE A 116 4.54 -1.66 2.29
N LEU A 117 5.33 -0.63 2.64
CA LEU A 117 5.18 0.14 3.87
C LEU A 117 3.87 0.94 3.92
N GLU A 118 3.49 1.60 2.83
CA GLU A 118 2.21 2.31 2.73
C GLU A 118 1.04 1.33 2.88
N SER A 119 1.14 0.15 2.25
CA SER A 119 0.14 -0.89 2.45
C SER A 119 0.03 -1.26 3.93
N LEU A 120 1.15 -1.51 4.62
CA LEU A 120 1.18 -1.95 6.01
C LEU A 120 0.61 -0.89 6.96
N LYS A 121 0.92 0.38 6.71
CA LYS A 121 0.38 1.53 7.44
C LYS A 121 -1.13 1.66 7.28
N LEU A 122 -1.65 1.41 6.08
CA LEU A 122 -3.10 1.44 5.85
C LEU A 122 -3.81 0.26 6.51
N LEU A 123 -3.25 -0.95 6.46
CA LEU A 123 -3.82 -2.12 7.13
C LEU A 123 -3.88 -1.93 8.65
N THR A 124 -2.80 -1.43 9.26
CA THR A 124 -2.79 -1.17 10.71
C THR A 124 -3.83 -0.12 11.12
N ARG A 125 -4.05 0.90 10.27
CA ARG A 125 -5.10 1.90 10.48
C ARG A 125 -6.51 1.30 10.38
N GLU A 126 -6.77 0.46 9.40
CA GLU A 126 -8.08 -0.19 9.23
C GLU A 126 -8.36 -1.22 10.32
N LEU A 127 -7.36 -2.01 10.74
CA LEU A 127 -7.49 -2.92 11.90
C LEU A 127 -7.82 -2.17 13.19
N LYS A 128 -7.16 -1.03 13.44
CA LYS A 128 -7.45 -0.18 14.61
C LYS A 128 -8.88 0.37 14.59
N ASN A 129 -9.42 0.69 13.41
CA ASN A 129 -10.80 1.15 13.25
C ASN A 129 -11.84 0.03 13.40
N PHE A 130 -11.44 -1.23 13.17
CA PHE A 130 -12.29 -2.40 13.25
C PHE A 130 -12.32 -3.06 14.63
N ALA A 131 -11.29 -2.88 15.46
CA ALA A 131 -11.29 -3.34 16.84
C ALA A 131 -12.31 -2.49 17.64
N PRO A 132 -13.46 -3.05 18.09
CA PRO A 132 -14.23 -2.37 19.11
C PRO A 132 -13.34 -2.30 20.35
N LEU A 133 -13.07 -1.08 20.81
CA LEU A 133 -12.60 -0.88 22.17
C LEU A 133 -13.64 -1.54 23.08
N LYS A 134 -13.27 -2.70 23.59
CA LYS A 134 -13.91 -3.35 24.73
C LYS A 134 -13.77 -2.37 25.89
N ASN A 135 -14.81 -1.61 26.16
CA ASN A 135 -15.09 -0.93 27.43
C ASN A 135 -16.57 -1.12 27.73
#